data_AF-X0Y2W3-F1
#
_entry.id   AF-X0Y2W3-F1
#
_cell.length_a   1.000
_cell.length_b   1.000
_cell.length_c   1.000
_cell.angle_alpha   90.00
_cell.angle_beta   90.00
_cell.angle_gamma   90.00
#
_symmetry.space_group_name_H-M   'P 1'
#
loop_
_entity.id
_entity.type
_entity.pdbx_description
1 polymer ?
#
loop_
_entity_poly.entity_id
_entity_poly.type
_entity_poly.pdbx_seq_one_letter_code
_entity_poly.pdbx_strand_id
1 'polypeptide(L)'
;PDPPVPGALRFLWSANMVFDVQVFSTRTHQDNGARAMRNWFWQWSCIEWGFPNDPNDQIYSGPKATPPEWMRDEMKLPIKKPPAFLHIDDRVQLFTGVFPDPVELLNFLPWNRKAHAQKDGKPI
;
A
#
# COMPACT_ATOMS: atom_id res chain seq x y z
N PRO A 1 5.02 -6.48 16.97
CA PRO A 1 5.50 -6.01 15.65
C PRO A 1 5.51 -4.49 15.66
N ASP A 2 6.46 -3.87 14.95
CA ASP A 2 6.61 -2.42 14.93
C ASP A 2 5.39 -1.73 14.30
N PRO A 3 5.14 -0.45 14.62
CA PRO A 3 4.12 0.37 13.95
C PRO A 3 4.42 0.56 12.45
N PRO A 4 3.39 0.89 11.64
CA PRO A 4 3.62 1.38 10.29
C PRO A 4 4.45 2.66 10.32
N VAL A 5 5.20 2.91 9.25
CA VAL A 5 5.76 4.25 9.03
C VAL A 5 4.59 5.25 8.93
N PRO A 6 4.68 6.42 9.57
CA PRO A 6 3.65 7.45 9.47
C PRO A 6 3.22 7.70 8.01
N GLY A 7 1.91 7.75 7.78
CA GLY A 7 1.34 7.95 6.45
C GLY A 7 1.22 6.69 5.58
N ALA A 8 1.84 5.56 5.93
CA ALA A 8 1.81 4.35 5.10
C ALA A 8 0.39 3.82 4.85
N LEU A 9 -0.44 3.79 5.90
CA LEU A 9 -1.81 3.28 5.80
C LEU A 9 -2.70 4.21 4.97
N ARG A 10 -2.55 5.53 5.12
CA ARG A 10 -3.26 6.52 4.30
C ARG A 10 -2.81 6.50 2.84
N PHE A 11 -1.52 6.30 2.61
CA PHE A 11 -0.97 6.11 1.27
C PHE A 11 -1.58 4.89 0.59
N LEU A 12 -1.58 3.71 1.25
CA LEU A 12 -2.14 2.49 0.67
C LEU A 12 -3.64 2.62 0.39
N TRP A 13 -4.40 3.24 1.30
CA TRP A 13 -5.83 3.51 1.09
C TRP A 13 -6.06 4.40 -0.13
N SER A 14 -5.33 5.51 -0.23
CA SER A 14 -5.45 6.44 -1.36
C SER A 14 -4.99 5.81 -2.68
N ALA A 15 -3.92 5.01 -2.64
CA ALA A 15 -3.41 4.28 -3.79
C ALA A 15 -4.40 3.24 -4.30
N ASN A 16 -5.15 2.58 -3.41
CA ASN A 16 -6.16 1.61 -3.79
C ASN A 16 -7.37 2.23 -4.53
N MET A 17 -7.51 3.56 -4.51
CA MET A 17 -8.53 4.26 -5.30
C MET A 17 -8.16 4.39 -6.78
N VAL A 18 -6.88 4.30 -7.13
CA VAL A 18 -6.37 4.54 -8.49
C VAL A 18 -5.51 3.39 -9.05
N PHE A 19 -5.07 2.45 -8.21
CA PHE A 19 -4.32 1.26 -8.60
C PHE A 19 -4.95 -0.01 -8.07
N ASP A 20 -4.69 -1.13 -8.75
CA ASP A 20 -4.81 -2.46 -8.14
C ASP A 20 -3.63 -2.70 -7.17
N VAL A 21 -3.80 -2.33 -5.91
CA VAL A 21 -2.74 -2.45 -4.90
C VAL A 21 -2.53 -3.90 -4.48
N GLN A 22 -1.30 -4.38 -4.65
CA GLN A 22 -0.85 -5.72 -4.29
C GLN A 22 0.27 -5.60 -3.25
N VAL A 23 0.06 -6.10 -2.04
CA VAL A 23 1.06 -6.06 -0.95
C VAL A 23 1.85 -7.37 -0.95
N PHE A 24 3.04 -7.35 -1.55
CA PHE A 24 3.92 -8.51 -1.62
C PHE A 24 4.99 -8.49 -0.53
N SER A 25 5.19 -9.60 0.17
CA SER A 25 6.22 -9.76 1.20
C SER A 25 6.77 -11.18 1.20
N THR A 26 8.03 -11.36 1.58
CA THR A 26 8.59 -12.71 1.81
C THR A 26 7.79 -13.50 2.84
N ARG A 27 7.08 -12.81 3.74
CA ARG A 27 6.20 -13.43 4.75
C ARG A 27 4.93 -14.03 4.15
N THR A 28 4.45 -13.62 2.97
CA THR A 28 3.20 -14.17 2.40
C THR A 28 3.33 -15.65 2.03
N HIS A 29 4.56 -16.14 1.82
CA HIS A 29 4.88 -17.55 1.58
C HIS A 29 4.98 -18.42 2.85
N GLN A 30 5.10 -17.80 4.03
CA GLN A 30 5.26 -18.52 5.28
C GLN A 30 3.92 -19.02 5.80
N ASP A 31 3.93 -20.14 6.53
CA ASP A 31 2.74 -20.65 7.21
C ASP A 31 2.16 -19.55 8.11
N ASN A 32 0.87 -19.25 7.91
CA ASN A 32 0.13 -18.18 8.58
C ASN A 32 0.64 -16.74 8.34
N GLY A 33 1.65 -16.51 7.50
CA GLY A 33 2.25 -15.19 7.32
C GLY A 33 1.28 -14.18 6.69
N ALA A 34 0.48 -14.60 5.71
CA ALA A 34 -0.58 -13.76 5.14
C ALA A 34 -1.65 -13.37 6.18
N ARG A 35 -2.04 -14.31 7.06
CA ARG A 35 -2.98 -14.05 8.16
C ARG A 35 -2.39 -13.07 9.17
N ALA A 36 -1.13 -13.24 9.55
CA ALA A 36 -0.43 -12.34 10.46
C ALA A 36 -0.33 -10.92 9.88
N MET A 37 -0.03 -10.79 8.58
CA MET A 37 -0.02 -9.50 7.89
C MET A 37 -1.40 -8.84 7.90
N ARG A 38 -2.47 -9.57 7.55
CA ARG A 38 -3.86 -9.02 7.61
C ARG A 38 -4.20 -8.50 9.00
N ASN A 39 -3.92 -9.28 10.04
CA ASN A 39 -4.18 -8.84 11.42
C ASN A 39 -3.38 -7.59 11.79
N TRP A 40 -2.12 -7.50 11.34
CA TRP A 40 -1.29 -6.31 11.56
C TRP A 40 -1.87 -5.08 10.86
N PHE A 41 -2.24 -5.18 9.58
CA PHE A 41 -2.85 -4.06 8.85
C PHE A 41 -4.17 -3.63 9.49
N TRP A 42 -5.02 -4.58 9.87
CA TRP A 42 -6.29 -4.30 10.54
C TRP A 42 -6.09 -3.52 11.85
N GLN A 43 -5.25 -4.05 12.74
CA GLN A 43 -4.99 -3.44 14.05
C GLN A 43 -4.47 -2.01 13.89
N TRP A 44 -3.46 -1.80 13.04
CA TRP A 44 -2.89 -0.46 12.88
C TRP A 44 -3.81 0.50 12.16
N SER A 45 -4.73 0.01 11.33
CA SER A 45 -5.78 0.83 10.73
C SER A 45 -6.79 1.29 11.76
N CYS A 46 -7.24 0.39 12.65
CA CYS A 46 -8.08 0.81 13.76
C CYS A 46 -7.41 1.93 14.56
N ILE A 47 -6.13 1.81 14.87
CA ILE A 47 -5.37 2.86 15.56
C ILE A 47 -5.30 4.17 14.76
N GLU A 48 -4.90 4.12 13.48
CA GLU A 48 -4.72 5.29 12.60
C GLU A 48 -6.02 6.12 12.42
N TRP A 49 -7.16 5.45 12.40
CA TRP A 49 -8.48 6.08 12.21
C TRP A 49 -9.30 6.21 13.50
N GLY A 50 -8.74 5.85 14.66
CA GLY A 50 -9.39 6.02 15.97
C GLY A 50 -10.56 5.04 16.24
N PHE A 51 -10.52 3.87 15.63
CA PHE A 51 -11.48 2.79 15.86
C PHE A 51 -10.99 1.82 16.95
N PRO A 52 -11.92 1.15 17.67
CA PRO A 52 -11.56 0.09 18.60
C PRO A 52 -10.86 -1.06 17.85
N ASN A 53 -9.80 -1.59 18.45
CA ASN A 53 -9.03 -2.72 17.90
C ASN A 53 -9.77 -4.06 18.03
N ASP A 54 -10.83 -4.12 18.84
CA ASP A 54 -11.71 -5.29 18.99
C ASP A 54 -13.16 -4.91 18.62
N PRO A 55 -13.77 -5.55 17.61
CA PRO A 55 -15.18 -5.32 17.27
C PRO A 55 -16.16 -5.76 18.37
N ASN A 56 -15.71 -6.47 19.40
CA ASN A 56 -16.47 -6.81 20.61
C ASN A 56 -16.12 -5.91 21.82
N ASP A 57 -15.32 -4.86 21.63
CA ASP A 57 -15.05 -3.89 22.69
C ASP A 57 -16.36 -3.15 23.07
N GLN A 58 -17.00 -3.62 24.15
CA GLN A 58 -18.30 -3.15 24.60
C GLN A 58 -18.27 -1.71 25.15
N ILE A 59 -17.07 -1.10 25.27
CA ILE A 59 -16.88 0.25 25.78
C ILE A 59 -17.04 1.30 24.66
N TYR A 60 -16.86 0.92 23.38
CA TYR A 60 -16.98 1.85 22.26
C TYR A 60 -18.44 2.01 21.78
N SER A 61 -19.02 3.18 22.06
CA SER A 61 -20.40 3.55 21.71
C SER A 61 -20.51 4.48 20.49
N GLY A 62 -19.41 4.67 19.75
CA GLY A 62 -19.39 5.40 18.48
C GLY A 62 -20.07 4.63 17.33
N PRO A 63 -20.14 5.21 16.12
CA PRO A 63 -20.56 4.45 14.95
C PRO A 63 -19.72 3.18 14.85
N LYS A 64 -20.30 2.05 14.41
CA LYS A 64 -19.55 0.84 14.00
C LYS A 64 -18.71 1.11 12.74
N ALA A 65 -18.08 2.27 12.65
CA ALA A 65 -17.17 2.62 11.59
C ALA A 65 -15.97 1.69 11.78
N THR A 66 -15.84 0.78 10.83
CA THR A 66 -14.65 -0.04 10.67
C THR A 66 -13.62 0.77 9.88
N PRO A 67 -12.32 0.48 10.03
CA PRO A 67 -11.33 0.88 9.04
C PRO A 67 -11.79 0.53 7.62
N PRO A 68 -11.21 1.14 6.57
CA PRO A 68 -11.54 0.80 5.19
C PRO A 68 -11.61 -0.72 4.99
N GLU A 69 -12.78 -1.24 4.64
CA GLU A 69 -13.07 -2.69 4.63
C GLU A 69 -12.07 -3.48 3.77
N TRP A 70 -11.56 -2.81 2.73
CA TRP A 70 -10.50 -3.33 1.88
C TRP A 70 -9.27 -3.82 2.68
N MET A 71 -8.83 -3.16 3.76
CA MET A 71 -7.66 -3.61 4.52
C MET A 71 -7.87 -4.95 5.24
N ARG A 72 -9.12 -5.28 5.57
CA ARG A 72 -9.47 -6.50 6.28
C ARG A 72 -9.60 -7.67 5.32
N ASP A 73 -10.48 -7.52 4.35
CA ASP A 73 -11.02 -8.65 3.60
C ASP A 73 -10.52 -8.66 2.15
N GLU A 74 -10.34 -7.48 1.54
CA GLU A 74 -10.00 -7.37 0.11
C GLU A 74 -8.51 -7.17 -0.18
N MET A 75 -7.69 -6.90 0.84
CA MET A 75 -6.27 -6.63 0.66
C MET A 75 -5.59 -7.83 0.00
N LYS A 76 -4.98 -7.56 -1.16
CA LYS A 76 -4.36 -8.58 -1.98
C LYS A 76 -2.94 -8.84 -1.48
N LEU A 77 -2.74 -10.05 -0.97
CA LEU A 77 -1.46 -10.56 -0.45
C LEU A 77 -0.98 -11.72 -1.34
N PRO A 78 -0.44 -11.43 -2.54
CA PRO A 78 -0.05 -12.47 -3.46
C PRO A 78 1.09 -13.31 -2.87
N ILE A 79 1.02 -14.62 -3.09
CA ILE A 79 2.09 -15.54 -2.68
C ILE A 79 3.27 -15.35 -3.62
N LYS A 80 3.10 -15.18 -4.92
CA LYS A 80 4.22 -14.92 -5.85
C LYS A 80 4.24 -13.44 -6.25
N LYS A 81 5.44 -12.89 -6.51
CA LYS A 81 5.59 -11.51 -6.96
C LYS A 81 4.85 -11.31 -8.30
N PRO A 82 3.78 -10.50 -8.35
CA PRO A 82 3.06 -10.28 -9.59
C PRO A 82 3.84 -9.34 -10.52
N PRO A 83 3.61 -9.39 -11.85
CA PRO A 83 3.92 -8.26 -12.71
C PRO A 83 3.18 -7.02 -12.22
N ALA A 84 3.82 -5.86 -12.21
CA ALA A 84 3.19 -4.60 -11.82
C ALA A 84 3.59 -3.46 -12.74
N PHE A 85 2.71 -2.47 -12.84
CA PHE A 85 3.00 -1.19 -13.46
C PHE A 85 4.15 -0.47 -12.74
N LEU A 86 4.12 -0.47 -11.41
CA LEU A 86 5.12 0.15 -10.55
C LEU A 86 5.34 -0.74 -9.32
N HIS A 87 6.59 -0.88 -8.88
CA HIS A 87 6.95 -1.47 -7.60
C HIS A 87 7.51 -0.39 -6.68
N ILE A 88 7.04 -0.35 -5.43
CA ILE A 88 7.58 0.48 -4.35
C ILE A 88 8.14 -0.46 -3.29
N ASP A 89 9.42 -0.31 -2.98
CA ASP A 89 10.16 -1.16 -2.05
C ASP A 89 11.26 -0.30 -1.41
N ASP A 90 11.46 -0.46 -0.11
CA ASP A 90 12.40 0.33 0.70
C ASP A 90 13.87 0.13 0.30
N ARG A 91 14.16 -0.90 -0.52
CA ARG A 91 15.51 -1.22 -1.01
C ARG A 91 15.85 -0.59 -2.35
N VAL A 92 14.91 0.10 -3.01
CA VAL A 92 15.10 0.63 -4.38
C VAL A 92 15.54 2.09 -4.37
N GLN A 93 14.90 2.92 -3.54
CA GLN A 93 15.22 4.33 -3.37
C GLN A 93 15.31 4.65 -1.88
N LEU A 94 16.18 5.59 -1.51
CA LEU A 94 16.22 6.11 -0.15
C LEU A 94 14.84 6.66 0.24
N PHE A 95 14.20 6.00 1.20
CA PHE A 95 12.90 6.39 1.71
C PHE A 95 13.07 7.37 2.87
N THR A 96 12.55 8.58 2.72
CA THR A 96 12.69 9.68 3.70
C THR A 96 11.54 9.73 4.71
N GLY A 97 10.67 8.71 4.72
CA GLY A 97 9.45 8.69 5.53
C GLY A 97 8.27 9.44 4.89
N VAL A 98 8.45 10.03 3.71
CA VAL A 98 7.37 10.69 2.96
C VAL A 98 6.93 9.78 1.81
N PHE A 99 5.66 9.36 1.85
CA PHE A 99 5.04 8.63 0.75
C PHE A 99 4.64 9.59 -0.38
N PRO A 100 4.77 9.18 -1.66
CA PRO A 100 4.34 9.99 -2.80
C PRO A 100 2.81 10.08 -2.88
N ASP A 101 2.30 11.08 -3.59
CA ASP A 101 0.89 11.12 -3.97
C ASP A 101 0.61 10.00 -4.98
N PRO A 102 -0.34 9.08 -4.73
CA PRO A 102 -0.68 8.02 -5.68
C PRO A 102 -1.09 8.54 -7.07
N VAL A 103 -1.72 9.70 -7.18
CA VAL A 103 -2.13 10.25 -8.48
C VAL A 103 -0.90 10.63 -9.31
N GLU A 104 0.16 11.16 -8.68
CA GLU A 104 1.41 11.49 -9.36
C GLU A 104 2.09 10.23 -9.93
N LEU A 105 1.96 9.09 -9.26
CA LEU A 105 2.54 7.81 -9.70
C LEU A 105 1.97 7.32 -11.03
N LEU A 106 0.77 7.76 -11.44
CA LEU A 106 0.20 7.42 -12.76
C LEU A 106 1.07 7.93 -13.92
N ASN A 107 1.88 8.97 -13.68
CA ASN A 107 2.80 9.53 -14.66
C ASN A 107 4.19 8.87 -14.64
N PHE A 108 4.36 7.76 -13.91
CA PHE A 108 5.64 7.06 -13.83
C PHE A 108 6.16 6.65 -15.23
N LEU A 109 7.39 7.05 -15.53
CA LEU A 109 8.14 6.61 -16.70
C LEU A 109 9.34 5.79 -16.25
N PRO A 110 9.55 4.58 -16.80
CA PRO A 110 10.76 3.83 -16.53
C PRO A 110 11.99 4.56 -17.09
N TRP A 111 13.17 4.25 -16.55
CA TRP A 111 14.42 4.95 -16.86
C TRP A 111 14.77 5.01 -18.36
N ASN A 112 14.35 4.02 -19.14
CA ASN A 112 14.58 3.91 -20.58
C ASN A 112 13.55 4.66 -21.44
N ARG A 113 12.54 5.25 -20.80
CA ARG A 113 11.44 6.01 -21.42
C ARG A 113 11.50 7.49 -21.06
N LYS A 114 12.66 8.01 -20.61
CA LYS A 114 12.92 9.46 -20.68
C LYS A 114 12.40 9.93 -22.02
N ALA A 115 11.56 10.98 -22.01
CA ALA A 115 11.03 11.56 -23.22
C ALA A 115 12.15 11.56 -24.27
N HIS A 116 11.84 11.16 -25.50
CA HIS A 116 12.62 11.57 -26.64
C HIS A 116 12.58 13.11 -26.68
N ALA A 117 13.29 13.75 -25.77
CA ALA A 117 13.56 15.16 -25.73
C ALA A 117 14.57 15.35 -26.86
N GLN A 118 14.00 15.52 -28.06
CA GLN A 118 14.62 15.90 -29.32
C GLN A 118 15.80 15.03 -29.79
N LYS A 119 15.57 14.33 -30.90
CA LYS A 119 16.58 14.23 -31.96
C LYS A 119 16.08 15.03 -33.16
N ASP A 120 16.51 16.30 -33.21
CA ASP A 120 16.93 17.02 -34.42
C ASP A 120 16.02 17.02 -35.66
N GLY A 121 14.71 17.27 -35.51
CA GLY A 121 13.88 17.84 -36.59
C GLY A 121 13.90 17.13 -37.96
N LYS A 122 14.27 15.86 -38.03
CA LYS A 122 14.22 15.06 -39.27
C LYS A 122 13.57 13.70 -39.00
N PRO A 123 12.65 13.25 -39.88
CA PRO A 123 12.08 11.92 -39.77
C PRO A 123 13.07 10.84 -40.23
N ILE A 124 13.02 9.68 -39.58
CA ILE A 124 13.50 8.40 -40.11
C ILE A 124 12.28 7.69 -40.72
#